data_AF-A0A7X7N110-F1
#
_entry.id   AF-A0A7X7N110-F1
#
_cell.length_a   1.000
_cell.length_b   1.000
_cell.length_c   1.000
_cell.angle_alpha   90.00
_cell.angle_beta   90.00
_cell.angle_gamma   90.00
#
_symmetry.space_group_name_H-M   'P 1'
#
loop_
_entity.id
_entity.type
_entity.pdbx_description
1 polymer ?
#
loop_
_entity_poly.entity_id
_entity_poly.type
_entity_poly.pdbx_seq_one_letter_code
_entity_poly.pdbx_strand_id
1 'polypeptide(L)'
;MKEITKEEVGAFCSDCTSGRFVAVKGYTATTGEVADYSLQFGCYYSNLLQEDSSLLKGIIAGNGNGSVAVKHGIWIEGDLDVSPSGIPVSINGNAPVLIDLGNPKLKNREAKGRTAAVLAYTLPMNAAEVIAAAAALLKGIENPKDTGAEYQKEGKGIYSLDRQDGESHWYLRDGLIVSKTVIQEGEKKFSASLPETAIKNAVRRLLKSGRYRTFNLTEGNFRSIKIEGAELIYDNGKFFLD
;
A
#
# COMPACT_ATOMS: atom_id res chain seq x y z
N MET A 1 33.98 1.84 -1.31
CA MET A 1 33.04 2.33 -2.33
C MET A 1 33.69 2.59 -3.67
N LYS A 2 33.25 1.83 -4.69
CA LYS A 2 33.62 1.94 -6.10
C LYS A 2 32.43 2.56 -6.86
N GLU A 3 32.66 3.58 -7.69
CA GLU A 3 31.64 4.04 -8.66
C GLU A 3 31.39 2.91 -9.66
N ILE A 4 30.11 2.57 -9.89
CA ILE A 4 29.71 1.52 -10.81
C ILE A 4 28.72 2.04 -11.84
N THR A 5 28.76 1.47 -13.05
CA THR A 5 27.81 1.80 -14.10
C THR A 5 26.42 1.20 -13.82
N LYS A 6 25.42 1.66 -14.58
CA LYS A 6 24.05 1.13 -14.51
C LYS A 6 24.00 -0.35 -14.89
N GLU A 7 24.78 -0.75 -15.89
CA GLU A 7 24.92 -2.14 -16.32
C GLU A 7 25.56 -3.00 -15.21
N GLU A 8 26.57 -2.47 -14.51
CA GLU A 8 27.19 -3.13 -13.35
C GLU A 8 26.18 -3.31 -12.18
N VAL A 9 25.25 -2.36 -11.99
CA VAL A 9 24.13 -2.53 -11.02
C VAL A 9 23.20 -3.68 -11.42
N GLY A 10 22.82 -3.74 -12.70
CA GLY A 10 21.96 -4.81 -13.25
C GLY A 10 22.61 -6.19 -13.11
N ALA A 11 23.91 -6.28 -13.40
CA ALA A 11 24.71 -7.51 -13.23
C ALA A 11 24.79 -7.94 -11.77
N PHE A 12 25.17 -7.02 -10.86
CA PHE A 12 25.24 -7.29 -9.41
C PHE A 12 23.91 -7.85 -8.86
N CYS A 13 22.79 -7.26 -9.24
CA CYS A 13 21.47 -7.74 -8.82
C CYS A 13 21.10 -9.08 -9.46
N SER A 14 21.53 -9.35 -10.69
CA SER A 14 21.27 -10.62 -11.39
C SER A 14 21.97 -11.80 -10.73
N ASP A 15 23.17 -11.59 -10.18
CA ASP A 15 23.92 -12.60 -9.44
C ASP A 15 23.29 -12.96 -8.08
N CYS A 16 22.27 -12.20 -7.65
CA CYS A 16 21.60 -12.46 -6.39
C CYS A 16 20.65 -13.69 -6.46
N THR A 17 20.75 -14.62 -5.51
CA THR A 17 19.84 -15.77 -5.32
C THR A 17 18.42 -15.33 -4.91
N SER A 18 17.41 -16.13 -5.27
CA SER A 18 15.99 -15.87 -4.95
C SER A 18 15.68 -16.09 -3.46
N GLY A 19 14.68 -15.40 -2.90
CA GLY A 19 14.23 -15.59 -1.51
C GLY A 19 14.95 -14.74 -0.46
N ARG A 20 15.79 -13.79 -0.89
CA ARG A 20 16.66 -12.99 -0.02
C ARG A 20 16.00 -11.75 0.55
N PHE A 21 16.61 -11.22 1.60
CA PHE A 21 16.22 -9.97 2.21
C PHE A 21 17.00 -8.80 1.65
N VAL A 22 16.31 -7.71 1.31
CA VAL A 22 16.89 -6.43 0.94
C VAL A 22 16.46 -5.38 1.94
N ALA A 23 17.40 -4.57 2.39
CA ALA A 23 17.10 -3.42 3.23
C ALA A 23 17.18 -2.14 2.40
N VAL A 24 16.07 -1.41 2.30
CA VAL A 24 16.07 -0.03 1.77
C VAL A 24 16.08 0.90 2.98
N LYS A 25 17.11 1.74 3.09
CA LYS A 25 17.35 2.58 4.25
C LYS A 25 17.01 4.04 3.98
N GLY A 26 16.30 4.68 4.91
CA GLY A 26 15.97 6.10 4.86
C GLY A 26 15.18 6.50 3.61
N TYR A 27 14.25 5.67 3.14
CA TYR A 27 13.45 6.00 1.98
C TYR A 27 12.47 7.12 2.31
N THR A 28 12.48 8.20 1.53
CA THR A 28 11.63 9.38 1.71
C THR A 28 10.44 9.30 0.75
N ALA A 29 9.24 9.16 1.32
CA ALA A 29 8.00 9.19 0.57
C ALA A 29 7.62 10.62 0.16
N THR A 30 6.73 10.76 -0.82
CA THR A 30 6.18 12.07 -1.25
C THR A 30 5.48 12.85 -0.15
N THR A 31 5.07 12.17 0.93
CA THR A 31 4.49 12.79 2.14
C THR A 31 5.54 13.35 3.09
N GLY A 32 6.84 13.18 2.80
CA GLY A 32 7.95 13.50 3.70
C GLY A 32 8.20 12.47 4.79
N GLU A 33 7.50 11.32 4.77
CA GLU A 33 7.80 10.22 5.68
C GLU A 33 9.13 9.57 5.31
N VAL A 34 10.02 9.39 6.29
CA VAL A 34 11.29 8.69 6.12
C VAL A 34 11.22 7.35 6.83
N ALA A 35 11.49 6.25 6.12
CA ALA A 35 11.40 4.91 6.69
C ALA A 35 12.46 3.95 6.17
N ASP A 36 12.82 3.01 7.04
CA ASP A 36 13.58 1.82 6.70
C ASP A 36 12.63 0.68 6.33
N TYR A 37 12.94 -0.07 5.28
CA TYR A 37 12.19 -1.22 4.82
C TYR A 37 13.07 -2.46 4.80
N SER A 38 12.54 -3.59 5.25
CA SER A 38 13.07 -4.92 4.95
C SER A 38 12.12 -5.59 3.96
N LEU A 39 12.65 -6.04 2.84
CA LEU A 39 11.92 -6.62 1.71
C LEU A 39 12.39 -8.05 1.50
N GLN A 40 11.50 -8.92 1.03
CA GLN A 40 11.86 -10.22 0.48
C GLN A 40 11.79 -10.19 -1.04
N PHE A 41 12.84 -10.66 -1.73
CA PHE A 41 12.91 -10.80 -3.19
C PHE A 41 12.53 -12.18 -3.68
N GLY A 42 12.12 -12.23 -4.94
CA GLY A 42 11.74 -13.47 -5.62
C GLY A 42 10.30 -13.89 -5.35
N CYS A 43 9.47 -12.98 -4.83
CA CYS A 43 8.03 -13.18 -4.75
C CYS A 43 7.38 -12.84 -6.09
N TYR A 44 6.92 -13.85 -6.83
CA TYR A 44 6.20 -13.62 -8.07
C TYR A 44 4.84 -12.97 -7.79
N TYR A 45 4.61 -11.80 -8.37
CA TYR A 45 3.35 -11.05 -8.20
C TYR A 45 2.12 -11.89 -8.58
N SER A 46 2.23 -12.72 -9.62
CA SER A 46 1.18 -13.67 -10.04
C SER A 46 0.75 -14.62 -8.92
N ASN A 47 1.71 -15.15 -8.15
CA ASN A 47 1.42 -16.07 -7.04
C ASN A 47 0.68 -15.34 -5.92
N LEU A 48 1.09 -14.09 -5.63
CA LEU A 48 0.39 -13.24 -4.65
C LEU A 48 -1.04 -12.94 -5.10
N LEU A 49 -1.26 -12.65 -6.39
CA LEU A 49 -2.60 -12.44 -6.94
C LEU A 49 -3.47 -13.69 -6.85
N GLN A 50 -2.89 -14.88 -7.04
CA GLN A 50 -3.63 -16.14 -6.90
C GLN A 50 -4.06 -16.38 -5.45
N GLU A 51 -3.17 -16.14 -4.48
CA GLU A 51 -3.48 -16.25 -3.06
C GLU A 51 -4.53 -15.21 -2.63
N ASP A 52 -4.37 -13.95 -3.06
CA ASP A 52 -5.33 -12.88 -2.78
C ASP A 52 -6.69 -13.18 -3.39
N SER A 53 -6.73 -13.68 -4.63
CA SER A 53 -7.97 -14.12 -5.29
C SER A 53 -8.66 -15.24 -4.52
N SER A 54 -7.88 -16.20 -4.00
CA SER A 54 -8.41 -17.33 -3.22
C SER A 54 -9.01 -16.85 -1.90
N LEU A 55 -8.33 -15.94 -1.19
CA LEU A 55 -8.84 -15.30 0.03
C LEU A 55 -10.14 -14.54 -0.25
N LEU A 56 -10.16 -13.70 -1.29
CA LEU A 56 -11.34 -12.91 -1.66
C LEU A 56 -12.52 -13.80 -2.02
N LYS A 57 -12.31 -14.87 -2.79
CA LYS A 57 -13.34 -15.87 -3.11
C LYS A 57 -13.88 -16.55 -1.86
N GLY A 58 -13.02 -16.86 -0.89
CA GLY A 58 -13.43 -17.39 0.42
C GLY A 58 -14.32 -16.42 1.20
N ILE A 59 -13.98 -15.13 1.23
CA ILE A 59 -14.80 -14.08 1.86
C ILE A 59 -16.16 -13.98 1.16
N ILE A 60 -16.18 -13.95 -0.17
CA ILE A 60 -17.41 -13.83 -0.97
C ILE A 60 -18.33 -15.04 -0.75
N ALA A 61 -17.78 -16.25 -0.60
CA ALA A 61 -18.53 -17.45 -0.29
C ALA A 61 -19.06 -17.50 1.16
N GLY A 62 -18.77 -16.50 1.99
CA GLY A 62 -19.17 -16.47 3.40
C GLY A 62 -18.31 -17.35 4.31
N ASN A 63 -17.19 -17.89 3.81
CA ASN A 63 -16.28 -18.75 4.57
C ASN A 63 -15.24 -17.95 5.39
N GLY A 64 -15.36 -16.63 5.41
CA GLY A 64 -14.46 -15.75 6.14
C GLY A 64 -14.65 -15.88 7.65
N ASN A 65 -13.59 -16.28 8.37
CA ASN A 65 -13.56 -16.25 9.83
C ASN A 65 -12.98 -14.92 10.33
N GLY A 66 -13.50 -14.43 11.46
CA GLY A 66 -13.00 -13.23 12.13
C GLY A 66 -13.70 -11.93 11.69
N SER A 67 -12.98 -10.82 11.77
CA SER A 67 -13.53 -9.50 11.53
C SER A 67 -12.51 -8.55 10.91
N VAL A 68 -13.02 -7.47 10.31
CA VAL A 68 -12.24 -6.41 9.70
C VAL A 68 -12.43 -5.13 10.52
N ALA A 69 -11.33 -4.63 11.07
CA ALA A 69 -11.30 -3.33 11.72
C ALA A 69 -11.19 -2.22 10.68
N VAL A 70 -12.10 -1.26 10.73
CA VAL A 70 -12.17 -0.10 9.83
C VAL A 70 -11.96 1.17 10.64
N LYS A 71 -11.07 2.04 10.15
CA LYS A 71 -10.83 3.36 10.71
C LYS A 71 -10.59 4.35 9.58
N HIS A 72 -11.35 5.44 9.54
CA HIS A 72 -11.24 6.44 8.48
C HIS A 72 -11.77 7.81 8.90
N GLY A 73 -11.30 8.86 8.22
CA GLY A 73 -11.90 10.18 8.31
C GLY A 73 -13.22 10.25 7.55
N ILE A 74 -14.12 11.11 8.02
CA ILE A 74 -15.40 11.44 7.39
C ILE A 74 -15.77 12.89 7.74
N TRP A 75 -16.61 13.51 6.93
CA TRP A 75 -17.31 14.74 7.25
C TRP A 75 -18.74 14.42 7.64
N ILE A 76 -19.19 14.90 8.79
CA ILE A 76 -20.55 14.70 9.30
C ILE A 76 -21.36 15.98 9.07
N GLU A 77 -22.48 15.87 8.38
CA GLU A 77 -23.42 16.97 8.12
C GLU A 77 -24.53 17.01 9.19
N GLY A 78 -24.40 17.92 10.16
CA GLY A 78 -25.31 18.02 11.32
C GLY A 78 -25.10 16.88 12.33
N ASP A 79 -26.15 16.57 13.09
CA ASP A 79 -26.12 15.49 14.09
C ASP A 79 -26.43 14.13 13.46
N LEU A 80 -25.69 13.09 13.84
CA LEU A 80 -25.96 11.72 13.41
C LEU A 80 -27.11 11.12 14.22
N ASP A 81 -28.07 10.57 13.51
CA ASP A 81 -29.16 9.81 14.12
C ASP A 81 -28.66 8.41 14.47
N VAL A 82 -28.97 7.95 15.69
CA VAL A 82 -28.68 6.59 16.13
C VAL A 82 -29.67 5.64 15.47
N SER A 83 -29.17 4.56 14.88
CA SER A 83 -29.99 3.53 14.23
C SER A 83 -30.05 2.26 15.08
N PRO A 84 -31.22 1.77 15.49
CA PRO A 84 -31.34 0.52 16.25
C PRO A 84 -30.80 -0.72 15.52
N SER A 85 -30.77 -0.69 14.18
CA SER A 85 -30.18 -1.72 13.32
C SER A 85 -28.79 -1.34 12.80
N GLY A 86 -28.21 -0.26 13.32
CA GLY A 86 -26.89 0.23 12.95
C GLY A 86 -25.78 -0.64 13.51
N ILE A 87 -24.55 -0.34 13.11
CA ILE A 87 -23.35 -0.98 13.65
C ILE A 87 -22.75 -0.13 14.77
N PRO A 88 -22.05 -0.73 15.76
CA PRO A 88 -21.35 0.03 16.78
C PRO A 88 -20.17 0.79 16.17
N VAL A 89 -20.22 2.12 16.20
CA VAL A 89 -19.18 3.01 15.68
C VAL A 89 -18.69 3.95 16.78
N SER A 90 -17.38 3.93 17.01
CA SER A 90 -16.70 4.97 17.79
C SER A 90 -16.44 6.19 16.91
N ILE A 91 -16.89 7.35 17.36
CA ILE A 91 -16.65 8.65 16.70
C ILE A 91 -15.59 9.41 17.49
N ASN A 92 -14.46 9.75 16.86
CA ASN A 92 -13.34 10.46 17.50
C ASN A 92 -12.80 9.77 18.77
N GLY A 93 -12.93 8.45 18.87
CA GLY A 93 -12.49 7.68 20.04
C GLY A 93 -13.50 7.63 21.19
N ASN A 94 -14.67 8.25 21.04
CA ASN A 94 -15.75 8.18 22.03
C ASN A 94 -16.40 6.79 22.08
N ALA A 95 -17.22 6.55 23.11
CA ALA A 95 -17.97 5.30 23.27
C ALA A 95 -18.79 4.97 22.00
N PRO A 96 -18.85 3.69 21.57
CA PRO A 96 -19.56 3.33 20.36
C PRO A 96 -21.05 3.66 20.42
N VAL A 97 -21.57 4.21 19.32
CA VAL A 97 -23.01 4.43 19.09
C VAL A 97 -23.45 3.66 17.85
N LEU A 98 -24.71 3.23 17.79
CA LEU A 98 -25.22 2.47 16.65
C LEU A 98 -25.50 3.40 15.47
N ILE A 99 -24.76 3.26 14.37
CA ILE A 99 -24.86 4.13 13.19
C ILE A 99 -25.16 3.27 11.97
N ASP A 100 -26.08 3.73 11.13
CA ASP A 100 -26.22 3.22 9.77
C ASP A 100 -25.11 3.78 8.88
N LEU A 101 -24.26 2.92 8.32
CA LEU A 101 -23.19 3.35 7.41
C LEU A 101 -23.70 3.92 6.08
N GLY A 102 -24.96 3.65 5.73
CA GLY A 102 -25.66 4.28 4.61
C GLY A 102 -26.19 5.69 4.90
N ASN A 103 -25.98 6.22 6.12
CA ASN A 103 -26.54 7.50 6.52
C ASN A 103 -26.07 8.64 5.58
N PRO A 104 -27.00 9.36 4.93
CA PRO A 104 -26.66 10.39 3.94
C PRO A 104 -25.91 11.59 4.51
N LYS A 105 -25.88 11.76 5.85
CA LYS A 105 -25.10 12.79 6.55
C LYS A 105 -23.60 12.48 6.59
N LEU A 106 -23.19 11.25 6.24
CA LEU A 106 -21.78 10.88 6.09
C LEU A 106 -21.26 11.30 4.72
N LYS A 107 -20.25 12.19 4.70
CA LYS A 107 -19.72 12.79 3.48
C LYS A 107 -18.20 12.63 3.41
N ASN A 108 -17.67 12.52 2.20
CA ASN A 108 -16.22 12.46 1.95
C ASN A 108 -15.61 13.81 1.52
N ARG A 109 -16.41 14.88 1.46
CA ARG A 109 -15.97 16.22 1.06
C ARG A 109 -16.28 17.23 2.13
N GLU A 110 -15.31 18.11 2.36
CA GLU A 110 -15.47 19.29 3.20
C GLU A 110 -16.55 20.22 2.61
N ALA A 111 -17.38 20.79 3.48
CA ALA A 111 -18.34 21.82 3.13
C ALA A 111 -18.77 22.57 4.39
N LYS A 112 -19.36 23.77 4.20
CA LYS A 112 -19.93 24.56 5.30
C LYS A 112 -20.97 23.74 6.06
N GLY A 113 -20.90 23.77 7.39
CA GLY A 113 -21.81 23.03 8.27
C GLY A 113 -21.46 21.55 8.47
N ARG A 114 -20.30 21.10 7.99
CA ARG A 114 -19.80 19.76 8.24
C ARG A 114 -18.65 19.77 9.25
N THR A 115 -18.63 18.75 10.11
CA THR A 115 -17.58 18.57 11.10
C THR A 115 -16.72 17.37 10.74
N ALA A 116 -15.39 17.53 10.77
CA ALA A 116 -14.46 16.43 10.57
C ALA A 116 -14.56 15.44 11.75
N ALA A 117 -14.63 14.16 11.42
CA ALA A 117 -14.63 13.10 12.42
C ALA A 117 -13.83 11.89 11.93
N VAL A 118 -13.41 11.06 12.87
CA VAL A 118 -12.81 9.75 12.62
C VAL A 118 -13.80 8.69 13.10
N LEU A 119 -14.25 7.85 12.18
CA LEU A 119 -15.06 6.68 12.51
C LEU A 119 -14.12 5.49 12.72
N ALA A 120 -14.39 4.70 13.76
CA ALA A 120 -13.76 3.41 14.00
C ALA A 120 -14.81 2.36 14.36
N TYR A 121 -14.79 1.23 13.64
CA TYR A 121 -15.76 0.15 13.82
C TYR A 121 -15.20 -1.18 13.31
N THR A 122 -15.86 -2.27 13.65
CA THR A 122 -15.47 -3.63 13.26
C THR A 122 -16.64 -4.32 12.59
N LEU A 123 -16.39 -4.95 11.44
CA LEU A 123 -17.37 -5.73 10.71
C LEU A 123 -16.98 -7.21 10.70
N PRO A 124 -17.90 -8.15 10.92
CA PRO A 124 -17.61 -9.55 10.73
C PRO A 124 -17.29 -9.82 9.25
N MET A 125 -16.44 -10.82 8.98
CA MET A 125 -15.95 -11.07 7.63
C MET A 125 -17.07 -11.48 6.65
N ASN A 126 -18.20 -11.98 7.16
CA ASN A 126 -19.39 -12.35 6.40
C ASN A 126 -20.43 -11.21 6.28
N ALA A 127 -20.13 -9.99 6.76
CA ALA A 127 -21.00 -8.84 6.56
C ALA A 127 -21.17 -8.53 5.06
N ALA A 128 -22.37 -8.09 4.66
CA ALA A 128 -22.70 -7.82 3.26
C ALA A 128 -21.76 -6.77 2.63
N GLU A 129 -21.37 -5.76 3.40
CA GLU A 129 -20.46 -4.69 2.98
C GLU A 129 -19.04 -5.20 2.79
N VAL A 130 -18.59 -6.17 3.61
CA VAL A 130 -17.28 -6.81 3.48
C VAL A 130 -17.25 -7.73 2.25
N ILE A 131 -18.32 -8.49 2.01
CA ILE A 131 -18.49 -9.33 0.82
C ILE A 131 -18.49 -8.46 -0.45
N ALA A 132 -19.24 -7.35 -0.47
CA ALA A 132 -19.27 -6.42 -1.58
C ALA A 132 -17.90 -5.79 -1.86
N ALA A 133 -17.18 -5.39 -0.80
CA ALA A 133 -15.81 -4.90 -0.91
C ALA A 133 -14.84 -5.95 -1.48
N ALA A 134 -14.95 -7.21 -1.04
CA ALA A 134 -14.14 -8.31 -1.54
C ALA A 134 -14.40 -8.59 -3.03
N ALA A 135 -15.67 -8.61 -3.45
CA ALA A 135 -16.06 -8.77 -4.86
C ALA A 135 -15.50 -7.64 -5.75
N ALA A 136 -15.56 -6.39 -5.27
CA ALA A 136 -15.00 -5.25 -5.99
C ALA A 136 -13.48 -5.33 -6.15
N LEU A 137 -12.76 -5.83 -5.14
CA LEU A 137 -11.32 -6.06 -5.21
C LEU A 137 -10.98 -7.21 -6.16
N LEU A 138 -11.71 -8.33 -6.09
CA LEU A 138 -11.49 -9.49 -6.96
C LEU A 138 -11.66 -9.10 -8.43
N LYS A 139 -12.70 -8.34 -8.76
CA LYS A 139 -12.92 -7.84 -10.12
C LYS A 139 -11.72 -7.04 -10.65
N GLY A 140 -11.06 -6.28 -9.78
CA GLY A 140 -9.86 -5.51 -10.14
C GLY A 140 -8.60 -6.35 -10.33
N ILE A 141 -8.53 -7.54 -9.72
CA ILE A 141 -7.47 -8.53 -9.97
C ILE A 141 -7.74 -9.27 -11.28
N GLU A 142 -8.99 -9.68 -11.52
CA GLU A 142 -9.38 -10.44 -12.71
C GLU A 142 -9.41 -9.58 -13.99
N ASN A 143 -9.64 -8.28 -13.84
CA ASN A 143 -9.67 -7.31 -14.94
C ASN A 143 -8.72 -6.14 -14.62
N PRO A 144 -7.40 -6.38 -14.64
CA PRO A 144 -6.44 -5.31 -14.40
C PRO A 144 -6.58 -4.25 -15.50
N LYS A 145 -6.43 -2.97 -15.10
CA LYS A 145 -6.35 -1.89 -16.10
C LYS A 145 -5.04 -2.02 -16.85
N ASP A 146 -5.05 -1.74 -18.15
CA ASP A 146 -3.83 -1.62 -18.93
C ASP A 146 -2.91 -0.56 -18.29
N THR A 147 -1.70 -0.98 -17.95
CA THR A 147 -0.67 -0.08 -17.43
C THR A 147 0.12 0.46 -18.61
N GLY A 148 0.05 1.77 -18.85
CA GLY A 148 0.65 2.41 -20.03
C GLY A 148 2.18 2.58 -20.02
N ALA A 149 2.91 1.98 -19.07
CA ALA A 149 4.35 2.11 -18.97
C ALA A 149 5.01 0.72 -19.00
N GLU A 150 5.73 0.43 -20.08
CA GLU A 150 6.53 -0.79 -20.21
C GLU A 150 7.88 -0.58 -19.53
N TYR A 151 8.15 -1.37 -18.49
CA TYR A 151 9.43 -1.35 -17.80
C TYR A 151 10.37 -2.33 -18.47
N GLN A 152 11.61 -1.92 -18.72
CA GLN A 152 12.64 -2.83 -19.19
C GLN A 152 13.31 -3.50 -17.98
N LYS A 153 13.54 -4.81 -18.07
CA LYS A 153 14.15 -5.57 -16.98
C LYS A 153 15.67 -5.57 -17.15
N GLU A 154 16.35 -4.90 -16.24
CA GLU A 154 17.81 -4.71 -16.25
C GLU A 154 18.53 -5.78 -15.42
N GLY A 155 17.84 -6.33 -14.41
CA GLY A 155 18.38 -7.35 -13.54
C GLY A 155 17.30 -7.93 -12.64
N LYS A 156 17.70 -8.75 -11.67
CA LYS A 156 16.75 -9.37 -10.75
C LYS A 156 16.16 -8.32 -9.80
N GLY A 157 14.87 -8.04 -9.95
CA GLY A 157 14.18 -7.01 -9.17
C GLY A 157 14.57 -5.58 -9.56
N ILE A 158 15.39 -5.38 -10.62
CA ILE A 158 15.81 -4.06 -11.10
C ILE A 158 15.21 -3.83 -12.48
N TYR A 159 14.56 -2.69 -12.63
CA TYR A 159 13.85 -2.30 -13.84
C TYR A 159 14.15 -0.86 -14.19
N SER A 160 14.25 -0.54 -15.47
CA SER A 160 14.29 0.83 -15.95
C SER A 160 12.95 1.22 -16.58
N LEU A 161 12.65 2.51 -16.57
CA LEU A 161 11.55 3.11 -17.30
C LEU A 161 12.03 4.43 -17.88
N ASP A 162 11.99 4.54 -19.20
CA ASP A 162 12.24 5.79 -19.91
C ASP A 162 11.04 6.71 -19.70
N ARG A 163 11.29 7.88 -19.12
CA ARG A 163 10.26 8.90 -18.91
C ARG A 163 10.33 9.97 -19.99
N GLN A 164 9.26 10.75 -20.08
CA GLN A 164 9.13 11.83 -21.06
C GLN A 164 10.13 12.98 -20.84
N ASP A 165 10.78 13.02 -19.68
CA ASP A 165 11.87 13.94 -19.35
C ASP A 165 13.19 13.57 -20.04
N GLY A 166 13.26 12.42 -20.73
CA GLY A 166 14.46 11.95 -21.42
C GLY A 166 15.44 11.21 -20.53
N GLU A 167 15.12 11.00 -19.25
CA GLU A 167 15.95 10.22 -18.33
C GLU A 167 15.35 8.82 -18.07
N SER A 168 16.19 7.79 -18.14
CA SER A 168 15.83 6.45 -17.70
C SER A 168 15.88 6.39 -16.18
N HIS A 169 14.72 6.30 -15.55
CA HIS A 169 14.61 6.09 -14.11
C HIS A 169 14.75 4.60 -13.77
N TRP A 170 15.49 4.30 -12.71
CA TRP A 170 15.70 2.92 -12.27
C TRP A 170 14.84 2.63 -11.05
N TYR A 171 14.36 1.41 -10.97
CA TYR A 171 13.39 0.99 -9.98
C TYR A 171 13.78 -0.36 -9.42
N LEU A 172 13.69 -0.47 -8.10
CA LEU A 172 13.62 -1.74 -7.43
C LEU A 172 12.17 -2.21 -7.38
N ARG A 173 11.84 -3.30 -8.06
CA ARG A 173 10.52 -3.95 -8.09
C ARG A 173 10.63 -5.37 -7.54
N ASP A 174 9.51 -6.10 -7.49
CA ASP A 174 9.47 -7.47 -6.95
C ASP A 174 9.82 -7.61 -5.46
N GLY A 175 9.71 -6.52 -4.69
CA GLY A 175 9.94 -6.52 -3.25
C GLY A 175 8.66 -6.69 -2.45
N LEU A 176 8.56 -7.76 -1.66
CA LEU A 176 7.51 -7.93 -0.66
C LEU A 176 7.97 -7.32 0.68
N ILE A 177 7.29 -6.29 1.19
CA ILE A 177 7.65 -5.71 2.50
C ILE A 177 7.47 -6.76 3.60
N VAL A 178 8.54 -7.09 4.30
CA VAL A 178 8.53 -7.91 5.52
C VAL A 178 8.41 -7.04 6.76
N SER A 179 9.15 -5.93 6.82
CA SER A 179 9.04 -4.95 7.90
C SER A 179 9.25 -3.52 7.40
N LYS A 180 8.71 -2.56 8.16
CA LYS A 180 8.90 -1.12 7.96
C LYS A 180 9.13 -0.47 9.32
N THR A 181 10.17 0.34 9.43
CA THR A 181 10.46 1.16 10.61
C THR A 181 10.41 2.62 10.19
N VAL A 182 9.44 3.37 10.71
CA VAL A 182 9.32 4.82 10.45
C VAL A 182 10.35 5.55 11.30
N ILE A 183 11.22 6.32 10.65
CA ILE A 183 12.25 7.16 11.28
C ILE A 183 11.69 8.57 11.49
N GLN A 184 11.00 9.09 10.48
CA GLN A 184 10.33 10.38 10.52
C GLN A 184 8.92 10.25 9.96
N GLU A 185 7.93 10.73 10.72
CA GLU A 185 6.55 10.80 10.26
C GLU A 185 6.39 11.90 9.21
N GLY A 186 5.69 11.59 8.11
CA GLY A 186 5.33 12.57 7.09
C GLY A 186 4.11 13.41 7.45
N GLU A 187 3.74 14.34 6.56
CA GLU A 187 2.56 15.18 6.72
C GLU A 187 1.27 14.31 6.65
N LYS A 188 0.55 14.21 7.76
CA LYS A 188 -0.75 13.52 7.82
C LYS A 188 -1.88 14.47 7.48
N LYS A 189 -2.17 14.63 6.19
CA LYS A 189 -3.38 15.34 5.75
C LYS A 189 -4.61 14.54 6.15
N PHE A 190 -5.62 15.22 6.69
CA PHE A 190 -6.91 14.59 6.97
C PHE A 190 -7.50 14.07 5.67
N SER A 191 -7.72 12.76 5.59
CA SER A 191 -8.30 12.10 4.42
C SER A 191 -9.67 11.56 4.79
N ALA A 192 -10.71 12.12 4.17
CA ALA A 192 -12.07 11.65 4.31
C ALA A 192 -12.43 10.64 3.21
N SER A 193 -13.13 9.57 3.58
CA SER A 193 -13.62 8.55 2.65
C SER A 193 -15.00 8.06 3.07
N LEU A 194 -15.86 7.71 2.12
CA LEU A 194 -17.14 7.06 2.45
C LEU A 194 -16.91 5.66 3.05
N PRO A 195 -17.85 5.15 3.87
CA PRO A 195 -17.73 3.84 4.50
C PRO A 195 -17.43 2.70 3.51
N GLU A 196 -18.11 2.65 2.37
CA GLU A 196 -17.83 1.67 1.30
C GLU A 196 -16.35 1.64 0.86
N THR A 197 -15.75 2.82 0.69
CA THR A 197 -14.35 2.95 0.30
C THR A 197 -13.42 2.59 1.46
N ALA A 198 -13.78 2.97 2.70
CA ALA A 198 -13.02 2.65 3.90
C ALA A 198 -12.99 1.13 4.16
N ILE A 199 -14.12 0.46 4.01
CA ILE A 199 -14.24 -1.00 4.14
C ILE A 199 -13.41 -1.69 3.07
N LYS A 200 -13.52 -1.27 1.81
CA LYS A 200 -12.68 -1.78 0.71
C LYS A 200 -11.18 -1.63 1.01
N ASN A 201 -10.77 -0.49 1.55
CA ASN A 201 -9.38 -0.27 1.95
C ASN A 201 -8.96 -1.16 3.12
N ALA A 202 -9.86 -1.42 4.07
CA ALA A 202 -9.59 -2.32 5.19
C ALA A 202 -9.45 -3.78 4.72
N VAL A 203 -10.33 -4.26 3.83
CA VAL A 203 -10.21 -5.59 3.20
C VAL A 203 -8.92 -5.69 2.38
N ARG A 204 -8.56 -4.63 1.64
CA ARG A 204 -7.30 -4.58 0.87
C ARG A 204 -6.06 -4.77 1.75
N ARG A 205 -6.07 -4.35 3.02
CA ARG A 205 -4.94 -4.53 3.94
C ARG A 205 -4.71 -6.00 4.32
N LEU A 206 -5.70 -6.87 4.12
CA LEU A 206 -5.55 -8.31 4.30
C LEU A 206 -4.80 -8.98 3.14
N LEU A 207 -4.75 -8.31 1.98
CA LEU A 207 -4.15 -8.85 0.76
C LEU A 207 -2.62 -8.76 0.82
N LYS A 208 -1.95 -9.85 0.41
CA LYS A 208 -0.48 -9.91 0.36
C LYS A 208 0.09 -9.01 -0.73
N SER A 209 -0.61 -8.82 -1.85
CA SER A 209 -0.24 -7.83 -2.87
C SER A 209 -0.17 -6.40 -2.31
N GLY A 210 -0.91 -6.09 -1.24
CA GLY A 210 -0.83 -4.80 -0.54
C GLY A 210 0.54 -4.51 0.08
N ARG A 211 1.38 -5.53 0.26
CA ARG A 211 2.77 -5.44 0.78
C ARG A 211 3.82 -5.38 -0.33
N TYR A 212 3.43 -5.61 -1.57
CA TYR A 212 4.31 -5.56 -2.73
C TYR A 212 4.62 -4.09 -3.06
N ARG A 213 5.89 -3.74 -3.27
CA ARG A 213 6.33 -2.36 -3.49
C ARG A 213 7.33 -2.22 -4.63
N THR A 214 7.38 -0.99 -5.11
CA THR A 214 8.37 -0.50 -6.06
C THR A 214 9.04 0.72 -5.44
N PHE A 215 10.36 0.80 -5.51
CA PHE A 215 11.16 1.92 -5.03
C PHE A 215 11.90 2.55 -6.20
N ASN A 216 11.89 3.87 -6.30
CA ASN A 216 12.68 4.60 -7.28
C ASN A 216 14.13 4.74 -6.78
N LEU A 217 15.08 4.37 -7.63
CA LEU A 217 16.51 4.33 -7.36
C LEU A 217 17.28 5.56 -7.86
N THR A 218 16.70 6.36 -8.75
CA THR A 218 17.39 7.49 -9.39
C THR A 218 16.93 8.85 -8.91
N GLU A 219 15.84 8.93 -8.16
CA GLU A 219 15.39 10.20 -7.57
C GLU A 219 16.10 10.52 -6.23
N GLY A 220 17.10 9.73 -5.82
CA GLY A 220 17.85 9.96 -4.57
C GLY A 220 17.00 9.86 -3.30
N ASN A 221 15.81 9.28 -3.40
CA ASN A 221 14.84 9.19 -2.30
C ASN A 221 15.19 8.13 -1.25
N PHE A 222 16.44 7.68 -1.15
CA PHE A 222 16.90 6.70 -0.17
C PHE A 222 18.35 7.00 0.21
N ARG A 223 18.73 6.60 1.43
CA ARG A 223 20.11 6.72 1.90
C ARG A 223 21.00 5.61 1.34
N SER A 224 20.52 4.37 1.40
CA SER A 224 21.25 3.22 0.85
C SER A 224 20.35 1.99 0.67
N ILE A 225 20.82 1.05 -0.15
CA ILE A 225 20.19 -0.26 -0.34
C ILE A 225 21.23 -1.31 -0.02
N LYS A 226 20.92 -2.16 0.96
CA LYS A 226 21.77 -3.29 1.33
C LYS A 226 21.22 -4.57 0.73
N ILE A 227 22.04 -5.22 -0.09
CA ILE A 227 21.76 -6.52 -0.73
C ILE A 227 22.99 -7.38 -0.46
N GLU A 228 22.82 -8.59 0.08
CA GLU A 228 23.95 -9.54 0.24
C GLU A 228 25.09 -9.07 1.17
N GLY A 229 24.87 -8.04 1.97
CA GLY A 229 25.93 -7.40 2.75
C GLY A 229 26.71 -6.32 2.00
N ALA A 230 26.52 -6.21 0.68
CA ALA A 230 26.98 -5.07 -0.11
C ALA A 230 26.01 -3.90 0.02
N GLU A 231 26.53 -2.68 -0.09
CA GLU A 231 25.76 -1.45 0.03
C GLU A 231 25.79 -0.66 -1.27
N LEU A 232 24.62 -0.52 -1.90
CA LEU A 232 24.39 0.30 -3.07
C LEU A 232 23.89 1.69 -2.63
N ILE A 233 24.59 2.73 -3.08
CA ILE A 233 24.26 4.13 -2.84
C ILE A 233 24.07 4.82 -4.19
N TYR A 234 23.11 5.75 -4.26
CA TYR A 234 22.95 6.65 -5.38
C TYR A 234 23.19 8.08 -4.91
N ASP A 235 24.21 8.72 -5.45
CA ASP A 235 24.60 10.08 -5.09
C ASP A 235 25.05 10.86 -6.33
N ASN A 236 24.63 12.12 -6.43
CA ASN A 236 24.98 13.03 -7.52
C ASN A 236 24.86 12.41 -8.93
N GLY A 237 23.80 11.64 -9.17
CA GLY A 237 23.54 11.02 -10.48
C GLY A 237 24.24 9.68 -10.72
N LYS A 238 25.05 9.19 -9.77
CA LYS A 238 25.95 8.04 -9.92
C LYS A 238 25.66 6.94 -8.89
N PHE A 239 25.92 5.69 -9.27
CA PHE A 239 25.84 4.55 -8.36
C PHE A 239 27.20 4.22 -7.77
N PHE A 240 27.21 3.85 -6.49
CA PHE A 240 28.39 3.40 -5.74
C PHE A 240 28.08 2.09 -5.05
N LEU A 241 29.02 1.15 -5.10
CA LEU A 241 28.95 -0.14 -4.42
C LEU A 241 30.08 -0.24 -3.38
N ASP A 242 29.72 -0.60 -2.15
CA ASP A 242 30.64 -1.02 -1.08
C ASP A 242 30.59 -2.53 -0.85
#